data_AF-A0A1V1P283-F1
#
_entry.id   AF-A0A1V1P283-F1
#
_cell.length_a   1.000
_cell.length_b   1.000
_cell.length_c   1.000
_cell.angle_alpha   90.00
_cell.angle_beta   90.00
_cell.angle_gamma   90.00
#
_symmetry.space_group_name_H-M   'P 1'
#
loop_
_entity.id
_entity.type
_entity.pdbx_description
1 polymer ?
#
loop_
_entity_poly.entity_id
_entity_poly.type
_entity_poly.pdbx_seq_one_letter_code
_entity_poly.pdbx_strand_id
1 'polypeptide(L)'
;MKKQLTQLTILACILFIPIFCYAEWSAMISAQGQPIDGLYKSSIVIGEADVESSNPAPPQAPVFSCAIVILSDDWRSRISQSMKGPDEIKEWVLEINPCGNACGFGEATTTVRWQPDQLGPGVFEIREGYDGTGPIVVTDMKSTDHFTLTGANEPYYYTIIKR
;
A
#
# COMPACT_ATOMS: atom_id res chain seq x y z
N MET A 1 64.92 -39.99 11.69
CA MET A 1 63.81 -39.79 10.74
C MET A 1 62.58 -39.30 11.49
N LYS A 2 62.30 -37.99 11.47
CA LYS A 2 61.13 -37.37 12.13
C LYS A 2 60.09 -37.04 11.06
N LYS A 3 58.92 -37.69 11.13
CA LYS A 3 57.76 -37.39 10.26
C LYS A 3 57.00 -36.19 10.84
N GLN A 4 56.94 -35.10 10.09
CA GLN A 4 56.08 -33.94 10.36
C GLN A 4 54.64 -34.31 10.02
N LEU A 5 53.73 -34.17 10.98
CA LEU A 5 52.30 -34.39 10.81
C LEU A 5 51.64 -33.01 10.66
N THR A 6 51.37 -32.60 9.42
CA THR A 6 50.72 -31.32 9.12
C THR A 6 49.21 -31.48 9.32
N GLN A 7 48.68 -30.94 10.42
CA GLN A 7 47.24 -30.86 10.63
C GLN A 7 46.64 -29.78 9.73
N LEU A 8 45.71 -30.21 8.87
CA LEU A 8 44.94 -29.36 7.98
C LEU A 8 43.67 -28.90 8.73
N THR A 9 43.71 -27.69 9.30
CA THR A 9 42.55 -27.08 9.95
C THR A 9 41.62 -26.51 8.88
N ILE A 10 40.51 -27.20 8.61
CA ILE A 10 39.44 -26.70 7.71
C ILE A 10 38.67 -25.63 8.50
N LEU A 11 38.98 -24.36 8.25
CA LEU A 11 38.24 -23.22 8.77
C LEU A 11 36.92 -23.10 7.98
N ALA A 12 35.82 -23.57 8.58
CA ALA A 12 34.49 -23.37 8.03
C ALA A 12 34.10 -21.88 8.17
N CYS A 13 34.32 -21.10 7.11
CA CYS A 13 33.74 -19.77 6.96
C CYS A 13 32.22 -19.89 6.88
N ILE A 14 31.54 -19.64 8.00
CA ILE A 14 30.08 -19.45 8.03
C ILE A 14 29.80 -18.12 7.32
N LEU A 15 29.48 -18.21 6.02
CA LEU A 15 28.98 -17.09 5.23
C LEU A 15 27.59 -16.72 5.78
N PHE A 16 27.54 -15.64 6.55
CA PHE A 16 26.29 -15.01 6.98
C PHE A 16 25.69 -14.32 5.74
N ILE A 17 24.90 -15.06 4.96
CA ILE A 17 24.15 -14.47 3.84
C ILE A 17 23.04 -13.63 4.47
N PRO A 18 23.03 -12.30 4.32
CA PRO A 18 21.88 -11.51 4.74
C PRO A 18 20.67 -12.01 3.94
N ILE A 19 19.67 -12.53 4.64
CA ILE A 19 18.37 -12.82 4.06
C ILE A 19 17.76 -11.43 3.78
N PHE A 20 18.00 -10.93 2.56
CA PHE A 20 17.28 -9.77 2.06
C PHE A 20 15.82 -10.20 1.92
N CYS A 21 14.93 -9.62 2.72
CA CYS A 21 13.51 -9.72 2.48
C CYS A 21 13.20 -8.89 1.23
N TYR A 22 13.00 -9.55 0.11
CA TYR A 22 12.62 -8.90 -1.13
C TYR A 22 11.10 -8.77 -1.18
N ALA A 23 10.61 -7.56 -1.47
CA ALA A 23 9.24 -7.41 -1.96
C ALA A 23 9.20 -8.02 -3.37
N GLU A 24 8.24 -8.92 -3.61
CA GLU A 24 8.01 -9.50 -4.93
C GLU A 24 7.52 -8.41 -5.90
N TRP A 25 6.60 -7.57 -5.43
CA TRP A 25 6.15 -6.37 -6.13
C TRP A 25 5.62 -5.35 -5.14
N SER A 26 5.56 -4.09 -5.57
CA SER A 26 4.92 -3.02 -4.82
C SER A 26 4.41 -1.94 -5.75
N ALA A 27 3.22 -1.41 -5.48
CA ALA A 27 2.63 -0.32 -6.22
C ALA A 27 2.31 0.87 -5.30
N MET A 28 2.62 2.08 -5.77
CA MET A 28 2.20 3.30 -5.09
C MET A 28 0.81 3.71 -5.58
N ILE A 29 -0.10 3.92 -4.64
CA ILE A 29 -1.44 4.47 -4.91
C ILE A 29 -1.44 5.91 -4.38
N SER A 30 -1.78 6.87 -5.24
CA SER A 30 -1.74 8.30 -4.93
C SER A 30 -3.12 8.92 -5.05
N ALA A 31 -3.58 9.58 -3.99
CA ALA A 31 -4.74 10.45 -3.99
C ALA A 31 -4.30 11.91 -4.22
N GLN A 32 -5.03 12.63 -5.07
CA GLN A 32 -4.83 14.05 -5.33
C GLN A 32 -6.17 14.79 -5.28
N GLY A 33 -6.30 15.70 -4.31
CA GLY A 33 -7.43 16.61 -4.16
C GLY A 33 -7.18 17.97 -4.82
N GLN A 34 -7.98 18.96 -4.42
CA GLN A 34 -7.84 20.34 -4.91
C GLN A 34 -6.51 20.96 -4.44
N PRO A 35 -5.74 21.65 -5.31
CA PRO A 35 -4.54 22.37 -4.91
C PRO A 35 -4.85 23.45 -3.87
N ILE A 36 -4.10 23.45 -2.76
CA ILE A 36 -4.22 24.38 -1.64
C ILE A 36 -2.82 24.72 -1.09
N ASP A 37 -2.72 25.75 -0.24
CA ASP A 37 -1.53 26.05 0.56
C ASP A 37 -1.44 25.08 1.77
N GLY A 38 -1.23 23.80 1.46
CA GLY A 38 -1.29 22.68 2.38
C GLY A 38 -1.06 21.35 1.64
N LEU A 39 -1.39 20.23 2.27
CA LEU A 39 -1.25 18.92 1.65
C LEU A 39 -2.43 18.61 0.72
N TYR A 40 -2.19 18.51 -0.58
CA TYR A 40 -3.22 18.14 -1.56
C TYR A 40 -2.91 16.82 -2.31
N LYS A 41 -1.87 16.11 -1.86
CA LYS A 41 -1.49 14.79 -2.35
C LYS A 41 -1.18 13.89 -1.17
N SER A 42 -1.65 12.66 -1.22
CA SER A 42 -1.38 11.63 -0.21
C SER A 42 -1.14 10.31 -0.94
N SER A 43 -0.23 9.47 -0.43
CA SER A 43 0.15 8.22 -1.08
C SER A 43 0.29 7.10 -0.07
N ILE A 44 -0.01 5.89 -0.53
CA ILE A 44 0.22 4.63 0.16
C ILE A 44 0.99 3.67 -0.74
N VAL A 45 1.55 2.63 -0.15
CA VAL A 45 2.20 1.53 -0.86
C VAL A 45 1.54 0.21 -0.50
N ILE A 46 1.10 -0.54 -1.50
CA ILE A 46 0.64 -1.91 -1.36
C ILE A 46 1.61 -2.85 -2.06
N GLY A 47 1.71 -4.08 -1.62
CA GLY A 47 2.59 -5.05 -2.26
C GLY A 47 2.59 -6.41 -1.59
N GLU A 48 3.43 -7.27 -2.12
CA GLU A 48 3.68 -8.61 -1.58
C GLU A 48 5.17 -8.79 -1.32
N ALA A 49 5.49 -9.51 -0.25
CA ALA A 49 6.85 -9.81 0.15
C ALA A 49 6.90 -11.15 0.88
N ASP A 50 8.08 -11.76 0.95
CA ASP A 50 8.30 -13.01 1.70
C ASP A 50 7.97 -12.86 3.20
N VAL A 51 8.14 -11.65 3.73
CA VAL A 51 7.82 -11.32 5.12
C VAL A 51 6.85 -10.15 5.13
N GLU A 52 5.72 -10.36 5.81
CA GLU A 52 4.73 -9.32 5.98
C GLU A 52 5.32 -8.13 6.74
N SER A 53 4.97 -6.94 6.29
CA SER A 53 5.41 -5.71 6.95
C SER A 53 4.41 -4.58 6.72
N SER A 54 4.39 -3.65 7.65
CA SER A 54 3.57 -2.45 7.56
C SER A 54 4.30 -1.26 8.15
N ASN A 55 4.11 -0.09 7.55
CA ASN A 55 4.59 1.17 8.11
C ASN A 55 3.42 2.03 8.54
N PRO A 56 3.44 2.62 9.76
CA PRO A 56 2.38 3.51 10.21
C PRO A 56 2.24 4.70 9.26
N ALA A 57 1.02 5.22 9.13
CA ALA A 57 0.80 6.47 8.41
C ALA A 57 1.46 7.62 9.17
N PRO A 58 2.06 8.61 8.47
CA PRO A 58 2.51 9.82 9.14
C PRO A 58 1.31 10.56 9.76
N PRO A 59 1.52 11.42 10.76
CA PRO A 59 0.48 12.30 11.26
C PRO A 59 -0.15 13.12 10.14
N GLN A 60 -1.46 13.34 10.21
CA GLN A 60 -2.15 14.19 9.23
C GLN A 60 -1.59 15.63 9.28
N ALA A 61 -1.46 16.24 8.11
CA ALA A 61 -1.06 17.64 8.01
C ALA A 61 -2.12 18.55 8.64
N PRO A 62 -1.74 19.71 9.22
CA PRO A 62 -2.72 20.65 9.79
C PRO A 62 -3.75 21.15 8.79
N VAL A 63 -3.39 21.24 7.50
CA VAL A 63 -4.29 21.64 6.41
C VAL A 63 -4.09 20.68 5.25
N PHE A 64 -5.16 20.02 4.81
CA PHE A 64 -5.14 19.08 3.69
C PHE A 64 -6.47 19.04 2.92
N SER A 65 -6.40 18.78 1.61
CA SER A 65 -7.59 18.65 0.73
C SER A 65 -7.91 17.22 0.33
N CYS A 66 -7.04 16.26 0.67
CA CYS A 66 -7.32 14.84 0.54
C CYS A 66 -6.43 14.02 1.47
N ALA A 67 -6.87 12.82 1.84
CA ALA A 67 -6.04 11.84 2.52
C ALA A 67 -6.38 10.43 2.03
N ILE A 68 -5.36 9.56 1.92
CA ILE A 68 -5.51 8.12 1.71
C ILE A 68 -4.63 7.37 2.71
N VAL A 69 -5.19 6.35 3.35
CA VAL A 69 -4.48 5.42 4.23
C VAL A 69 -4.99 4.01 4.00
N ILE A 70 -4.19 3.02 4.40
CA ILE A 70 -4.64 1.63 4.48
C ILE A 70 -5.10 1.37 5.92
N LEU A 71 -6.21 0.68 6.10
CA LEU A 71 -6.61 0.15 7.41
C LEU A 71 -5.90 -1.19 7.65
N SER A 72 -5.31 -1.34 8.84
CA SER A 72 -4.79 -2.63 9.29
C SER A 72 -5.91 -3.64 9.47
N ASP A 73 -5.56 -4.93 9.42
CA ASP A 73 -6.53 -6.03 9.56
C ASP A 73 -7.30 -6.00 10.91
N ASP A 74 -6.76 -5.32 11.93
CA ASP A 74 -7.41 -5.10 13.24
C ASP A 74 -8.30 -3.84 13.32
N TRP A 75 -8.38 -3.06 12.23
CA TRP A 75 -9.15 -1.82 12.08
C TRP A 75 -8.76 -0.68 13.02
N ARG A 76 -7.65 -0.82 13.75
CA ARG A 76 -7.22 0.18 14.76
C ARG A 76 -6.13 1.11 14.25
N SER A 77 -5.35 0.66 13.28
CA SER A 77 -4.19 1.38 12.79
C SER A 77 -4.39 1.86 11.36
N ARG A 78 -3.93 3.08 11.11
CA ARG A 78 -3.79 3.64 9.76
C ARG A 78 -2.35 3.47 9.33
N ILE A 79 -2.12 2.78 8.24
CA ILE A 79 -0.79 2.47 7.71
C ILE A 79 -0.59 3.12 6.34
N SER A 80 0.65 3.52 6.06
CA SER A 80 1.08 4.07 4.77
C SER A 80 1.60 2.98 3.84
N GLN A 81 1.96 1.83 4.38
CA GLN A 81 2.47 0.69 3.62
C GLN A 81 1.92 -0.61 4.19
N SER A 82 1.55 -1.54 3.29
CA SER A 82 1.19 -2.92 3.63
C SER A 82 1.80 -3.87 2.61
N MET A 83 2.74 -4.70 3.07
CA MET A 83 3.28 -5.84 2.35
C MET A 83 2.66 -7.12 2.92
N LYS A 84 1.92 -7.85 2.09
CA LYS A 84 1.29 -9.12 2.50
C LYS A 84 2.13 -10.32 2.05
N GLY A 85 1.97 -11.46 2.72
CA GLY A 85 2.69 -12.69 2.41
C GLY A 85 2.18 -13.37 1.11
N PRO A 86 2.56 -14.63 0.83
CA PRO A 86 2.22 -15.31 -0.43
C PRO A 86 0.81 -15.96 -0.51
N ASP A 87 -0.13 -15.65 0.40
CA ASP A 87 -1.48 -16.26 0.36
C ASP A 87 -2.27 -15.97 -0.95
N GLU A 88 -3.28 -16.80 -1.23
CA GLU A 88 -4.01 -16.79 -2.52
C GLU A 88 -4.88 -15.55 -2.77
N ILE A 89 -5.48 -14.94 -1.74
CA ILE A 89 -6.34 -13.75 -1.91
C ILE A 89 -5.85 -12.64 -0.99
N LYS A 90 -5.60 -11.46 -1.58
CA LYS A 90 -5.09 -10.28 -0.88
C LYS A 90 -6.05 -9.11 -1.02
N GLU A 91 -6.32 -8.49 0.12
CA GLU A 91 -7.24 -7.35 0.22
C GLU A 91 -6.55 -6.20 0.94
N TRP A 92 -6.64 -5.00 0.38
CA TRP A 92 -6.22 -3.76 1.03
C TRP A 92 -7.42 -2.84 1.17
N VAL A 93 -7.83 -2.59 2.42
CA VAL A 93 -8.91 -1.65 2.72
C VAL A 93 -8.33 -0.24 2.78
N LEU A 94 -8.80 0.59 1.87
CA LEU A 94 -8.44 2.00 1.74
C LEU A 94 -9.47 2.84 2.49
N GLU A 95 -8.99 3.73 3.35
CA GLU A 95 -9.78 4.85 3.87
C GLU A 95 -9.36 6.10 3.10
N ILE A 96 -10.29 6.71 2.38
CA ILE A 96 -10.05 7.91 1.58
C ILE A 96 -10.96 9.02 2.06
N ASN A 97 -10.37 10.17 2.35
CA ASN A 97 -11.10 11.41 2.61
C ASN A 97 -10.90 12.33 1.40
N PRO A 98 -11.94 12.54 0.55
CA PRO A 98 -11.80 13.27 -0.71
C PRO A 98 -11.74 14.79 -0.55
N CYS A 99 -12.03 15.29 0.64
CA CYS A 99 -12.30 16.70 0.93
C CYS A 99 -11.25 17.29 1.88
N GLY A 100 -10.75 16.45 2.78
CA GLY A 100 -9.90 16.85 3.88
C GLY A 100 -10.53 17.94 4.74
N ASN A 101 -9.72 18.58 5.59
CA ASN A 101 -10.20 19.67 6.43
C ASN A 101 -10.24 21.03 5.73
N ALA A 102 -9.82 21.11 4.45
CA ALA A 102 -9.74 22.36 3.69
C ALA A 102 -11.02 22.73 2.90
N CYS A 103 -11.93 21.79 2.68
CA CYS A 103 -13.11 22.01 1.83
C CYS A 103 -14.32 22.68 2.53
N GLY A 104 -14.22 22.94 3.84
CA GLY A 104 -15.29 23.57 4.61
C GLY A 104 -16.53 22.68 4.74
N PHE A 105 -17.69 23.21 4.33
CA PHE A 105 -18.99 22.50 4.34
C PHE A 105 -19.38 21.91 2.98
N GLY A 106 -18.50 22.00 1.97
CA GLY A 106 -18.75 21.48 0.64
C GLY A 106 -18.31 20.03 0.46
N GLU A 107 -18.54 19.52 -0.75
CA GLU A 107 -17.90 18.30 -1.26
C GLU A 107 -16.70 18.68 -2.12
N ALA A 108 -15.71 17.79 -2.19
CA ALA A 108 -14.62 17.92 -3.14
C ALA A 108 -14.36 16.58 -3.84
N THR A 109 -13.77 16.66 -5.03
CA THR A 109 -13.37 15.50 -5.80
C THR A 109 -11.89 15.22 -5.60
N THR A 110 -11.57 13.96 -5.30
CA THR A 110 -10.20 13.44 -5.27
C THR A 110 -10.02 12.44 -6.40
N THR A 111 -8.91 12.58 -7.13
CA THR A 111 -8.46 11.57 -8.10
C THR A 111 -7.50 10.62 -7.42
N VAL A 112 -7.80 9.32 -7.45
CA VAL A 112 -6.90 8.26 -7.01
C VAL A 112 -6.26 7.65 -8.25
N ARG A 113 -4.93 7.55 -8.28
CA ARG A 113 -4.14 7.08 -9.42
C ARG A 113 -3.05 6.12 -8.98
N TRP A 114 -2.70 5.19 -9.85
CA TRP A 114 -1.58 4.27 -9.70
C TRP A 114 -0.85 4.09 -11.04
N GLN A 115 0.19 3.27 -11.03
CA GLN A 115 0.93 2.89 -12.23
C GLN A 115 0.69 1.40 -12.50
N PRO A 116 -0.03 1.04 -13.58
CA PRO A 116 -0.35 -0.35 -13.93
C PRO A 116 0.85 -1.31 -13.99
N ASP A 117 2.02 -0.81 -14.40
CA ASP A 117 3.26 -1.57 -14.54
C ASP A 117 3.95 -1.88 -13.19
N GLN A 118 3.54 -1.23 -12.10
CA GLN A 118 4.01 -1.52 -10.75
C GLN A 118 3.19 -2.62 -10.04
N LEU A 119 2.01 -2.94 -10.59
CA LEU A 119 1.17 -4.01 -10.03
C LEU A 119 1.81 -5.37 -10.33
N GLY A 120 1.76 -6.25 -9.33
CA GLY A 120 2.26 -7.61 -9.45
C GLY A 120 1.50 -8.49 -10.44
N PRO A 121 1.79 -9.80 -10.48
CA PRO A 121 0.96 -10.76 -11.21
C PRO A 121 -0.48 -10.80 -10.67
N GLY A 122 -1.42 -11.32 -11.46
CA GLY A 122 -2.84 -11.42 -11.08
C GLY A 122 -3.71 -10.27 -11.61
N VAL A 123 -4.99 -10.30 -11.21
CA VAL A 123 -6.00 -9.30 -11.56
C VAL A 123 -6.33 -8.48 -10.31
N PHE A 124 -6.31 -7.16 -10.45
CA PHE A 124 -6.56 -6.22 -9.37
C PHE A 124 -7.86 -5.47 -9.65
N GLU A 125 -8.84 -5.58 -8.78
CA GLU A 125 -10.09 -4.83 -8.85
C GLU A 125 -10.24 -3.89 -7.64
N ILE A 126 -10.95 -2.79 -7.81
CA ILE A 126 -11.35 -1.87 -6.73
C ILE A 126 -12.85 -1.98 -6.55
N ARG A 127 -13.28 -2.21 -5.31
CA ARG A 127 -14.69 -2.22 -4.91
C ARG A 127 -14.98 -1.12 -3.90
N GLU A 128 -16.19 -0.61 -3.94
CA GLU A 128 -16.71 0.26 -2.89
C GLU A 128 -16.97 -0.55 -1.61
N GLY A 129 -16.76 0.08 -0.46
CA GLY A 129 -16.90 -0.56 0.84
C GLY A 129 -15.59 -1.14 1.34
N TYR A 130 -15.67 -1.90 2.42
CA TYR A 130 -14.52 -2.28 3.23
C TYR A 130 -14.39 -3.81 3.35
N ASP A 131 -15.40 -4.55 2.91
CA ASP A 131 -15.54 -6.01 3.03
C ASP A 131 -15.30 -6.75 1.70
N GLY A 132 -14.98 -6.02 0.64
CA GLY A 132 -14.75 -6.58 -0.69
C GLY A 132 -16.01 -7.09 -1.40
N THR A 133 -17.22 -6.85 -0.87
CA THR A 133 -18.47 -7.35 -1.48
C THR A 133 -19.27 -6.28 -2.22
N GLY A 134 -18.92 -5.00 -2.04
CA GLY A 134 -19.61 -3.89 -2.68
C GLY A 134 -19.44 -3.78 -4.20
N PRO A 135 -20.08 -2.77 -4.81
CA PRO A 135 -20.00 -2.51 -6.25
C PRO A 135 -18.56 -2.39 -6.75
N ILE A 136 -18.29 -2.92 -7.95
CA ILE A 136 -17.00 -2.75 -8.62
C ILE A 136 -16.90 -1.32 -9.15
N VAL A 137 -15.85 -0.62 -8.75
CA VAL A 137 -15.52 0.73 -9.20
C VAL A 137 -14.48 0.67 -10.32
N VAL A 138 -13.52 -0.26 -10.21
CA VAL A 138 -12.51 -0.53 -11.23
C VAL A 138 -12.37 -2.03 -11.39
N THR A 139 -12.73 -2.56 -12.56
CA THR A 139 -12.71 -4.01 -12.83
C THR A 139 -11.30 -4.57 -13.01
N ASP A 140 -10.38 -3.76 -13.55
CA ASP A 140 -9.00 -4.15 -13.78
C ASP A 140 -8.07 -2.92 -13.71
N MET A 141 -7.28 -2.86 -12.64
CA MET A 141 -6.31 -1.80 -12.40
C MET A 141 -5.11 -1.84 -13.36
N LYS A 142 -4.97 -2.86 -14.22
CA LYS A 142 -3.95 -2.87 -15.27
C LYS A 142 -4.39 -2.18 -16.55
N SER A 143 -5.69 -2.12 -16.81
CA SER A 143 -6.27 -1.42 -17.97
C SER A 143 -6.81 -0.03 -17.63
N THR A 144 -7.16 0.21 -16.36
CA THR A 144 -7.55 1.52 -15.84
C THR A 144 -6.53 1.93 -14.78
N ASP A 145 -6.04 3.18 -14.81
CA ASP A 145 -4.98 3.65 -13.92
C ASP A 145 -5.44 4.66 -12.86
N HIS A 146 -6.73 4.99 -12.84
CA HIS A 146 -7.31 5.93 -11.90
C HIS A 146 -8.82 5.73 -11.68
N PHE A 147 -9.33 6.28 -10.58
CA PHE A 147 -10.75 6.58 -10.41
C PHE A 147 -10.90 7.91 -9.68
N THR A 148 -12.10 8.48 -9.73
CA THR A 148 -12.43 9.69 -8.97
C THR A 148 -13.50 9.37 -7.94
N LEU A 149 -13.42 10.04 -6.78
CA LEU A 149 -14.51 10.04 -5.82
C LEU A 149 -14.80 11.46 -5.37
N THR A 150 -16.07 11.75 -5.13
CA THR A 150 -16.55 13.05 -4.65
C THR A 150 -17.29 12.82 -3.35
N GLY A 151 -16.99 13.64 -2.34
CA GLY A 151 -17.62 13.50 -1.04
C GLY A 151 -17.22 14.60 -0.07
N ALA A 152 -17.81 14.54 1.12
CA ALA A 152 -17.56 15.48 2.20
C ALA A 152 -16.26 15.14 2.97
N ASN A 153 -15.98 15.90 4.03
CA ASN A 153 -14.87 15.65 4.95
C ASN A 153 -15.16 14.48 5.90
N GLU A 154 -15.22 13.27 5.35
CA GLU A 154 -15.48 12.04 6.08
C GLU A 154 -14.76 10.85 5.41
N PRO A 155 -14.60 9.71 6.10
CA PRO A 155 -13.96 8.54 5.51
C PRO A 155 -14.88 7.81 4.53
N TYR A 156 -14.39 7.58 3.32
CA TYR A 156 -14.98 6.68 2.32
C TYR A 156 -14.09 5.45 2.19
N TYR A 157 -14.70 4.27 2.12
CA TYR A 157 -13.98 3.01 2.10
C TYR A 157 -14.01 2.35 0.72
N TYR A 158 -12.86 1.85 0.30
CA TYR A 158 -12.71 1.05 -0.91
C TYR A 158 -11.78 -0.12 -0.63
N THR A 159 -12.01 -1.27 -1.24
CA THR A 159 -11.13 -2.44 -1.12
C THR A 159 -10.47 -2.72 -2.46
N ILE A 160 -9.13 -2.79 -2.46
CA ILE A 160 -8.38 -3.39 -3.57
C ILE A 160 -8.32 -4.90 -3.32
N ILE A 161 -8.76 -5.70 -4.28
CA ILE A 161 -8.71 -7.16 -4.23
C ILE A 161 -7.79 -7.66 -5.33
N LYS A 162 -6.82 -8.49 -4.97
CA LYS A 162 -6.01 -9.27 -5.92
C LYS A 162 -6.54 -10.70 -6.00
N ARG A 163 -6.76 -11.18 -7.23
CA ARG A 163 -7.16 -12.55 -7.58
C ARG A 163 -6.15 -13.21 -8.52
#